data_AF-X1G888-F1
#
_entry.id   AF-X1G888-F1
#
_cell.length_a   1.000
_cell.length_b   1.000
_cell.length_c   1.000
_cell.angle_alpha   90.00
_cell.angle_beta   90.00
_cell.angle_gamma   90.00
#
_symmetry.space_group_name_H-M   'P 1'
#
loop_
_entity.id
_entity.type
_entity.pdbx_description
1 polymer ?
#
loop_
_entity_poly.entity_id
_entity_poly.type
_entity_poly.pdbx_seq_one_letter_code
_entity_poly.pdbx_strand_id
1 'polypeptide(L)'
;MGRGIAREFRDRFPGVLGDIGYLIEGRIYINPYYGLLTYRTDGQKFGLFQVKRWWHEKASISIIERSTYELLALAEANEDWRIDINYPAIGNGERTIEEIEPI
;
A
#
# COMPACT_ATOMS: atom_id res chain seq x y z
N MET A 1 -4.13 10.26 1.34
CA MET A 1 -5.16 9.38 1.92
C MET A 1 -6.47 10.16 2.07
N GLY A 2 -7.37 10.11 1.07
CA GLY A 2 -8.56 10.98 1.04
C GLY A 2 -9.92 10.28 0.91
N ARG A 3 -9.95 8.99 0.55
CA ARG A 3 -11.17 8.20 0.32
C ARG A 3 -10.94 6.72 0.68
N GLY A 4 -12.04 5.97 0.85
CA GLY A 4 -12.03 4.53 1.15
C GLY A 4 -11.29 4.18 2.45
N ILE A 5 -10.74 2.96 2.50
CA ILE A 5 -9.97 2.45 3.66
C ILE A 5 -8.80 3.37 4.05
N ALA A 6 -8.17 4.05 3.09
CA ALA A 6 -7.11 5.01 3.37
C ALA A 6 -7.60 6.22 4.18
N ARG A 7 -8.84 6.68 3.94
CA ARG A 7 -9.45 7.76 4.74
C ARG A 7 -9.73 7.28 6.16
N GLU A 8 -10.32 6.11 6.29
CA GLU A 8 -10.64 5.51 7.60
C GLU A 8 -9.37 5.30 8.43
N PHE A 9 -8.28 4.83 7.79
CA PHE A 9 -6.98 4.70 8.43
C PHE A 9 -6.45 6.06 8.95
N ARG A 10 -6.46 7.09 8.11
CA ARG A 10 -6.07 8.45 8.52
C ARG A 10 -6.89 8.96 9.70
N ASP A 11 -8.21 8.80 9.62
CA ASP A 11 -9.13 9.35 10.62
C ASP A 11 -9.01 8.58 11.96
N ARG A 12 -8.61 7.31 11.92
CA ARG A 12 -8.39 6.46 13.10
C ARG A 12 -7.05 6.73 13.80
N PHE A 13 -6.02 7.14 13.07
CA PHE A 13 -4.66 7.33 13.60
C PHE A 13 -4.18 8.78 13.41
N PRO A 14 -4.42 9.68 14.38
CA PRO A 14 -3.99 11.07 14.30
C PRO A 14 -2.47 11.21 14.10
N GLY A 15 -2.04 12.16 13.27
CA GLY A 15 -0.62 12.42 13.00
C GLY A 15 0.00 11.53 11.92
N VAL A 16 -0.65 10.40 11.56
CA VAL A 16 -0.10 9.39 10.65
C VAL A 16 0.29 9.92 9.27
N LEU A 17 -0.35 11.00 8.80
CA LEU A 17 -0.04 11.60 7.50
C LEU A 17 1.38 12.16 7.43
N GLY A 18 1.87 12.77 8.51
CA GLY A 18 3.21 13.34 8.56
C GLY A 18 4.27 12.24 8.47
N ASP A 19 4.12 11.22 9.33
CA ASP A 19 5.05 10.09 9.40
C ASP A 19 5.11 9.33 8.07
N ILE A 20 3.95 9.00 7.51
CA ILE A 20 3.89 8.28 6.23
C ILE A 20 4.41 9.14 5.09
N GLY A 21 4.11 10.44 5.09
CA GLY A 21 4.66 11.38 4.12
C GLY A 21 6.18 11.33 4.10
N TYR A 22 6.81 11.41 5.27
CA TYR A 22 8.27 11.31 5.43
C TYR A 22 8.83 9.97 4.91
N LEU A 23 8.17 8.86 5.22
CA LEU A 23 8.59 7.53 4.74
C LEU A 23 8.49 7.42 3.21
N ILE A 24 7.40 7.92 2.63
CA ILE A 24 7.20 7.93 1.18
C ILE A 24 8.27 8.80 0.53
N GLU A 25 8.48 10.04 1.00
CA GLU A 25 9.49 10.95 0.46
C GLU A 25 10.89 10.34 0.44
N GLY A 26 11.30 9.71 1.55
CA GLY A 26 12.59 9.04 1.65
C GLY A 26 12.75 7.89 0.64
N ARG A 27 11.68 7.15 0.36
CA ARG A 27 11.70 6.06 -0.64
C ARG A 27 11.67 6.59 -2.06
N ILE A 28 10.83 7.61 -2.32
CA ILE A 28 10.62 8.09 -3.69
C ILE A 28 11.78 8.92 -4.25
N TYR A 29 12.63 9.44 -3.36
CA TYR A 29 13.88 10.07 -3.73
C TYR A 29 14.81 9.14 -4.55
N ILE A 30 14.77 7.84 -4.27
CA ILE A 30 15.61 6.82 -4.91
C ILE A 30 14.87 6.15 -6.07
N ASN A 31 13.56 5.99 -5.96
CA ASN A 31 12.74 5.26 -6.91
C ASN A 31 11.35 5.90 -7.04
N PRO A 32 10.82 6.19 -8.24
CA PRO A 32 9.52 6.86 -8.39
C PRO A 32 8.32 6.13 -7.75
N TYR A 33 8.48 4.88 -7.34
CA TYR A 33 7.47 4.08 -6.65
C TYR A 33 8.03 3.55 -5.32
N TYR A 34 7.24 3.67 -4.27
CA TYR A 34 7.59 3.14 -2.96
C TYR A 34 7.29 1.65 -2.81
N GLY A 35 6.40 1.07 -3.64
CA GLY A 35 6.10 -0.35 -3.63
C GLY A 35 5.31 -0.76 -2.39
N LEU A 36 5.99 -1.35 -1.41
CA LEU A 36 5.44 -1.65 -0.08
C LEU A 36 6.25 -0.93 1.00
N LEU A 37 5.57 -0.21 1.88
CA LEU A 37 6.16 0.29 3.12
C LEU A 37 5.48 -0.34 4.31
N THR A 38 6.23 -0.58 5.38
CA THR A 38 5.64 -0.98 6.67
C THR A 38 5.68 0.22 7.62
N TYR A 39 4.60 0.37 8.39
CA TYR A 39 4.46 1.42 9.38
C TYR A 39 3.92 0.83 10.68
N ARG A 40 4.34 1.35 11.82
CA ARG A 40 3.87 0.89 13.13
C ARG A 40 3.31 2.08 13.90
N THR A 41 2.11 1.94 14.43
CA THR A 41 1.48 2.90 15.34
C THR A 41 0.53 2.16 16.27
N ASP A 42 0.35 2.66 17.50
CA ASP A 42 -0.55 2.10 18.51
C ASP A 42 -0.40 0.57 18.69
N GLY A 43 0.85 0.09 18.72
CA GLY A 43 1.18 -1.33 18.87
C GLY A 43 0.80 -2.22 17.68
N GLN A 44 0.23 -1.65 16.61
CA GLN A 44 -0.17 -2.36 15.40
C GLN A 44 0.83 -2.12 14.26
N LYS A 45 0.88 -3.05 13.31
CA LYS A 45 1.69 -2.96 12.09
C LYS A 45 0.77 -2.86 10.89
N PHE A 46 1.08 -1.92 10.01
CA PHE A 46 0.33 -1.64 8.80
C PHE A 46 1.24 -1.72 7.59
N GLY A 47 0.70 -2.24 6.49
CA GLY A 47 1.32 -2.19 5.17
C GLY A 47 0.72 -1.06 4.34
N LEU A 48 1.58 -0.27 3.71
CA LEU A 48 1.22 0.72 2.71
C LEU A 48 1.52 0.11 1.34
N PHE A 49 0.51 -0.50 0.75
CA PHE A 49 0.60 -1.16 -0.53
C PHE A 49 0.30 -0.18 -1.67
N GLN A 50 1.31 0.18 -2.46
CA GLN A 50 1.13 1.11 -3.57
C GLN A 50 0.35 0.48 -4.72
N VAL A 51 -0.65 1.19 -5.24
CA VAL A 51 -1.40 0.75 -6.45
C VAL A 51 -1.41 1.81 -7.56
N LYS A 52 -1.01 3.04 -7.24
CA LYS A 52 -1.01 4.21 -8.14
C LYS A 52 0.23 5.04 -7.90
N ARG A 53 0.67 5.77 -8.93
CA ARG A 53 1.66 6.83 -8.77
C ARG A 53 1.00 8.09 -8.23
N TRP A 54 -0.04 8.56 -8.92
CA TRP A 54 -0.84 9.71 -8.48
C TRP A 54 -2.29 9.31 -8.21
N TRP A 55 -2.90 9.98 -7.25
CA TRP A 55 -4.22 9.59 -6.73
C TRP A 55 -5.34 9.63 -7.78
N HIS A 56 -5.20 10.48 -8.81
CA HIS A 56 -6.20 10.70 -9.87
C HIS A 56 -6.06 9.74 -11.06
N GLU A 57 -4.99 8.94 -11.11
CA GLU A 57 -4.76 7.99 -12.20
C GLU A 57 -5.50 6.68 -11.97
N LYS A 58 -5.71 5.88 -13.04
CA LYS A 58 -6.08 4.46 -12.89
C LYS A 58 -4.96 3.70 -12.17
N ALA A 59 -5.29 2.68 -11.38
CA ALA A 59 -4.27 1.84 -10.75
C ALA A 59 -3.40 1.14 -11.79
N SER A 60 -2.09 1.08 -11.56
CA SER A 60 -1.12 0.52 -12.51
C SER A 60 -0.82 -0.93 -12.17
N ILE A 61 -1.00 -1.84 -13.14
CA ILE A 61 -0.68 -3.26 -12.98
C ILE A 61 0.81 -3.44 -12.61
N SER A 62 1.72 -2.74 -13.29
CA SER A 62 3.15 -2.87 -13.00
C SER A 62 3.55 -2.40 -11.59
N ILE A 63 2.80 -1.45 -11.01
CA ILE A 63 3.00 -1.01 -9.63
C ILE A 63 2.49 -2.08 -8.67
N ILE A 64 1.31 -2.66 -8.96
CA ILE A 64 0.70 -3.71 -8.15
C ILE A 64 1.59 -4.96 -8.14
N GLU A 65 2.04 -5.44 -9.29
CA GLU A 65 2.98 -6.56 -9.41
C GLU A 65 4.22 -6.33 -8.55
N ARG A 66 4.84 -5.14 -8.67
CA ARG A 66 6.00 -4.79 -7.86
C ARG A 66 5.68 -4.79 -6.36
N SER A 67 4.57 -4.18 -5.95
CA SER A 67 4.14 -4.16 -4.56
C SER A 67 3.84 -5.56 -4.04
N THR A 68 3.28 -6.45 -4.87
CA THR A 68 3.07 -7.87 -4.55
C THR A 68 4.40 -8.60 -4.39
N TYR A 69 5.39 -8.37 -5.25
CA TYR A 69 6.73 -8.96 -5.05
C TYR A 69 7.39 -8.50 -3.75
N GLU A 70 7.28 -7.21 -3.40
CA GLU A 70 7.78 -6.70 -2.12
C GLU A 70 6.99 -7.28 -0.92
N LEU A 71 5.69 -7.53 -1.09
CA LEU A 71 4.85 -8.21 -0.09
C LEU A 71 5.21 -9.68 0.09
N LEU A 72 5.49 -10.39 -1.00
CA LEU A 72 5.94 -11.78 -0.99
C LEU A 72 7.26 -11.89 -0.23
N ALA A 73 8.24 -11.04 -0.55
CA ALA A 73 9.52 -11.01 0.16
C ALA A 73 9.35 -10.69 1.66
N LEU A 74 8.39 -9.82 2.02
CA LEU A 74 8.05 -9.55 3.42
C LEU A 74 7.46 -10.79 4.12
N ALA A 75 6.56 -11.51 3.45
CA ALA A 75 5.94 -12.71 3.98
C ALA A 75 6.94 -13.87 4.13
N GLU A 76 7.82 -14.08 3.15
CA GLU A 76 8.89 -15.08 3.21
C GLU A 76 9.87 -14.78 4.35
N ALA A 77 10.20 -13.51 4.58
CA ALA A 77 11.07 -13.12 5.70
C ALA A 77 10.38 -13.24 7.07
N ASN A 78 9.07 -13.44 7.13
CA ASN A 78 8.27 -13.47 8.34
C ASN A 78 7.17 -14.55 8.24
N GLU A 79 7.59 -15.82 8.12
CA GLU A 79 6.70 -16.97 7.87
C GLU A 79 5.59 -17.16 8.92
N ASP A 80 5.77 -16.59 10.12
CA ASP A 80 4.79 -16.64 11.21
C ASP A 80 3.71 -15.56 11.13
N TRP A 81 3.81 -14.61 10.19
CA TRP A 81 2.86 -13.52 10.08
C TRP A 81 1.63 -13.91 9.26
N ARG A 82 0.46 -13.51 9.78
CA ARG A 82 -0.75 -13.38 8.98
C ARG A 82 -0.82 -11.96 8.41
N ILE A 83 -1.03 -11.85 7.11
CA ILE A 83 -1.22 -10.56 6.42
C ILE A 83 -2.66 -10.49 5.93
N ASP A 84 -3.42 -9.54 6.47
CA ASP A 84 -4.78 -9.25 5.99
C ASP A 84 -4.73 -8.06 5.02
N ILE A 85 -5.20 -8.28 3.79
CA ILE A 85 -5.25 -7.28 2.72
C ILE A 85 -6.65 -7.29 2.09
N ASN A 86 -7.18 -6.11 1.78
CA ASN A 86 -8.37 -6.01 0.93
C ASN A 86 -7.97 -6.26 -0.53
N TYR A 87 -8.94 -6.54 -1.41
CA TYR A 87 -8.68 -6.56 -2.85
C TYR A 87 -8.06 -5.23 -3.31
N PRO A 88 -6.77 -5.21 -3.70
CA PRO A 88 -6.10 -3.97 -4.06
C PRO A 88 -6.64 -3.46 -5.40
N ALA A 89 -6.55 -2.15 -5.63
CA ALA A 89 -6.92 -1.50 -6.89
C ALA A 89 -8.38 -1.62 -7.38
N ILE A 90 -9.27 -2.33 -6.66
CA ILE A 90 -10.70 -2.37 -6.98
C ILE A 90 -11.41 -1.08 -6.50
N GLY A 91 -12.48 -0.69 -7.20
CA GLY A 91 -13.26 0.51 -6.89
C GLY A 91 -12.51 1.78 -7.26
N ASN A 92 -11.89 2.46 -6.28
CA ASN A 92 -11.15 3.71 -6.53
C ASN A 92 -9.94 3.52 -7.45
N GLY A 93 -9.42 2.30 -7.60
CA GLY A 93 -8.35 1.99 -8.55
C GLY A 93 -8.83 1.62 -9.96
N GLU A 94 -10.15 1.49 -10.15
CA GLU A 94 -10.81 1.21 -11.43
C GLU A 94 -10.34 -0.09 -12.12
N ARG A 95 -9.82 -1.05 -11.35
CA ARG A 95 -9.51 -2.41 -11.82
C ARG A 95 -10.65 -3.37 -11.48
N THR A 96 -10.71 -4.48 -12.20
CA THR A 96 -11.61 -5.60 -11.92
C THR A 96 -10.90 -6.69 -11.11
N ILE A 97 -11.67 -7.56 -10.46
CA ILE A 97 -11.10 -8.67 -9.67
C ILE A 97 -10.30 -9.59 -10.59
N GLU A 98 -10.78 -9.83 -11.80
CA GLU A 98 -10.15 -10.70 -12.80
C GLU A 98 -8.78 -10.17 -13.26
N GLU A 99 -8.57 -8.84 -13.23
CA GLU A 99 -7.26 -8.23 -13.50
C GLU A 99 -6.28 -8.39 -12.34
N ILE A 100 -6.78 -8.51 -11.10
CA ILE A 100 -5.97 -8.42 -9.87
C ILE A 100 -5.70 -9.79 -9.22
N GLU A 101 -6.70 -10.67 -9.20
CA GLU A 101 -6.60 -12.02 -8.64
C GLU A 101 -5.39 -12.85 -9.13
N PRO A 102 -4.96 -12.80 -10.41
CA PRO A 102 -3.82 -13.59 -10.86
C PRO A 102 -2.45 -13.05 -10.45
N ILE A 103 -2.37 -11.88 -9.81
CA ILE A 103 -1.13 -11.22 -9.37
C ILE A 103 -0.85 -11.56 -7.90
#